data_AF-A0A9D0P307-F1
#
_entry.id   AF-A0A9D0P307-F1
#
_cell.length_a   1.000
_cell.length_b   1.000
_cell.length_c   1.000
_cell.angle_alpha   90.00
_cell.angle_beta   90.00
_cell.angle_gamma   90.00
#
_symmetry.space_group_name_H-M   'P 1'
#
loop_
_entity.id
_entity.type
_entity.pdbx_description
1 polymer ?
#
loop_
_entity_poly.entity_id
_entity_poly.type
_entity_poly.pdbx_seq_one_letter_code
_entity_poly.pdbx_strand_id
1 'polypeptide(L)'
;MSTLKLFRDNTGAPRATGEDTTVLAQFLESDIQDDPDAARELLKRIKAARQGEDPQEFCGNSFDLSMDKRQATIHCHAMEDDTPTILKLKTVKKAVKNWLKFIRSPEKS
;
A
#
# COMPACT_ATOMS: atom_id res chain seq x y z
N MET A 1 -10.59 2.27 -14.23
CA MET A 1 -9.64 1.96 -13.15
C MET A 1 -8.38 2.74 -13.43
N SER A 2 -8.34 3.95 -12.91
CA SER A 2 -7.17 4.82 -12.96
C SER A 2 -5.97 4.10 -12.35
N THR A 3 -4.81 4.26 -12.99
CA THR A 3 -3.59 3.53 -12.63
C THR A 3 -2.76 4.36 -11.65
N LEU A 4 -2.38 3.77 -10.52
CA LEU A 4 -1.43 4.34 -9.56
C LEU A 4 -0.13 4.73 -10.28
N LYS A 5 0.26 6.00 -10.20
CA LYS A 5 1.50 6.56 -10.74
C LYS A 5 2.50 6.77 -9.62
N LEU A 6 3.76 6.39 -9.85
CA LEU A 6 4.86 6.53 -8.89
C LEU A 6 5.90 7.49 -9.47
N PHE A 7 6.40 8.39 -8.65
CA PHE A 7 7.39 9.40 -9.03
C PHE A 7 8.21 9.82 -7.80
N ARG A 8 9.32 10.56 -8.00
CA ARG A 8 10.07 11.18 -6.90
C ARG A 8 9.80 12.67 -6.92
N ASP A 9 9.66 13.28 -5.74
CA ASP A 9 9.55 14.74 -5.64
C ASP A 9 10.92 15.42 -5.78
N ASN A 10 10.95 16.75 -5.63
CA ASN A 10 12.17 17.56 -5.77
C ASN A 10 13.25 17.24 -4.72
N THR A 11 12.91 16.48 -3.66
CA THR A 11 13.84 16.03 -2.62
C THR A 11 14.30 14.59 -2.84
N GLY A 12 13.85 13.94 -3.92
CA GLY A 12 14.13 12.53 -4.22
C GLY A 12 13.24 11.55 -3.44
N ALA A 13 12.31 12.05 -2.62
CA ALA A 13 11.41 11.22 -1.83
C ALA A 13 10.37 10.53 -2.74
N PRO A 14 10.06 9.23 -2.51
CA PRO A 14 9.10 8.51 -3.32
C PRO A 14 7.66 9.01 -3.06
N ARG A 15 6.91 9.21 -4.13
CA ARG A 15 5.52 9.69 -4.14
C ARG A 15 4.62 8.83 -5.00
N ALA A 16 3.35 8.79 -4.65
CA ALA A 16 2.30 8.07 -5.35
C ALA A 16 1.09 8.98 -5.60
N THR A 17 0.42 8.78 -6.73
CA THR A 17 -0.87 9.44 -7.00
C THR A 17 -1.78 8.55 -7.84
N GLY A 18 -3.09 8.72 -7.72
CA GLY A 18 -4.06 8.09 -8.61
C GLY A 18 -5.49 8.35 -8.15
N GLU A 19 -6.34 8.75 -9.09
CA GLU A 19 -7.73 9.19 -8.85
C GLU A 19 -8.60 8.14 -8.13
N ASP A 20 -8.68 6.92 -8.67
CA ASP A 20 -9.41 5.79 -8.07
C ASP A 20 -8.61 5.08 -6.95
N THR A 21 -7.37 5.52 -6.70
CA THR A 21 -6.43 4.83 -5.80
C THR A 21 -5.80 5.79 -4.80
N THR A 22 -6.49 6.90 -4.47
CA THR A 22 -5.97 7.96 -3.61
C THR A 22 -5.56 7.44 -2.24
N VAL A 23 -6.43 6.66 -1.59
CA VAL A 23 -6.14 6.04 -0.28
C VAL A 23 -4.94 5.09 -0.35
N LEU A 24 -4.82 4.33 -1.44
CA LEU A 24 -3.68 3.43 -1.63
C LEU A 24 -2.38 4.20 -1.90
N ALA A 25 -2.45 5.36 -2.56
CA ALA A 25 -1.31 6.25 -2.76
C ALA A 25 -0.85 6.83 -1.42
N GLN A 26 -1.78 7.35 -0.63
CA GLN A 26 -1.52 7.89 0.70
C GLN A 26 -0.89 6.84 1.60
N PHE A 27 -1.50 5.65 1.70
CA PHE A 27 -0.95 4.52 2.46
C PHE A 27 0.51 4.19 2.10
N LEU A 28 0.83 4.16 0.80
CA LEU A 28 2.21 3.89 0.37
C LEU A 28 3.17 5.00 0.80
N GLU A 29 2.74 6.27 0.75
CA GLU A 29 3.55 7.41 1.17
C GLU A 29 3.70 7.54 2.69
N SER A 30 2.69 7.19 3.48
CA SER A 30 2.71 7.40 4.93
C SER A 30 3.22 6.19 5.72
N ASP A 31 2.95 4.97 5.27
CA ASP A 31 3.15 3.76 6.07
C ASP A 31 4.24 2.85 5.52
N ILE A 32 4.41 2.83 4.19
CA ILE A 32 5.47 2.06 3.54
C ILE A 32 6.70 2.94 3.28
N GLN A 33 6.50 4.20 2.89
CA GLN A 33 7.58 5.18 2.70
C GLN A 33 8.71 4.64 1.82
N ASP A 34 9.96 4.96 2.13
CA ASP A 34 11.16 4.39 1.52
C ASP A 34 11.65 3.11 2.22
N ASP A 35 10.80 2.45 3.02
CA ASP A 35 11.13 1.22 3.75
C ASP A 35 10.83 -0.05 2.92
N PRO A 36 11.87 -0.71 2.37
CA PRO A 36 11.69 -1.94 1.62
C PRO A 36 11.31 -3.14 2.50
N ASP A 37 11.61 -3.13 3.79
CA ASP A 37 11.27 -4.21 4.72
C ASP A 37 9.79 -4.16 5.10
N ALA A 38 9.24 -2.97 5.37
CA ALA A 38 7.79 -2.78 5.52
C ALA A 38 7.02 -3.30 4.30
N ALA A 39 7.49 -2.96 3.09
CA ALA A 39 6.88 -3.45 1.85
C ALA A 39 6.97 -4.98 1.70
N ARG A 40 8.11 -5.60 2.07
CA ARG A 40 8.29 -7.07 2.01
C ARG A 40 7.39 -7.78 3.01
N GLU A 41 7.29 -7.26 4.22
CA GLU A 41 6.45 -7.82 5.28
C GLU A 41 4.97 -7.77 4.86
N LEU A 42 4.51 -6.64 4.34
CA LEU A 42 3.15 -6.54 3.81
C LEU A 42 2.91 -7.54 2.66
N LEU A 43 3.87 -7.71 1.74
CA LEU A 43 3.76 -8.72 0.67
C LEU A 43 3.68 -10.16 1.19
N LYS A 44 4.36 -10.45 2.30
CA LYS A 44 4.28 -11.76 2.98
C LYS A 44 2.89 -11.98 3.56
N ARG A 45 2.34 -10.98 4.27
CA ARG A 45 0.96 -11.03 4.81
C ARG A 45 -0.09 -11.17 3.72
N ILE A 46 0.04 -10.41 2.62
CA ILE A 46 -0.83 -10.54 1.44
C ILE A 46 -0.76 -11.97 0.85
N LYS A 47 0.40 -12.63 0.91
CA LYS A 47 0.54 -14.02 0.44
C LYS A 47 -0.21 -14.99 1.37
N ALA A 48 -0.04 -14.85 2.68
CA ALA A 48 -0.74 -15.64 3.71
C ALA A 48 -2.27 -15.49 3.59
N ALA A 49 -2.78 -14.25 3.49
CA ALA A 49 -4.20 -13.97 3.31
C ALA A 49 -4.79 -14.68 2.08
N ARG A 50 -4.05 -14.70 0.95
CA ARG A 50 -4.47 -15.43 -0.26
C ARG A 50 -4.47 -16.94 -0.11
N GLN A 51 -3.62 -17.49 0.76
CA GLN A 51 -3.58 -18.91 1.07
C GLN A 51 -4.72 -19.30 2.04
N GLY A 52 -5.36 -18.32 2.69
CA GLY A 52 -6.43 -18.57 3.63
C GLY A 52 -5.99 -18.82 5.05
N GLU A 53 -4.75 -18.43 5.34
CA GLU A 53 -4.35 -18.20 6.72
C GLU A 53 -5.23 -17.07 7.29
N ASP A 54 -5.49 -17.11 8.60
CA ASP A 54 -6.40 -16.22 9.33
C ASP A 54 -6.33 -14.76 8.86
N PRO A 55 -7.41 -13.95 9.04
CA PRO A 55 -7.45 -12.56 8.59
C PRO A 55 -6.13 -11.85 8.91
N GLN A 56 -5.46 -11.39 7.86
CA GLN A 56 -4.14 -10.81 8.01
C GLN A 56 -4.32 -9.32 8.23
N GLU A 57 -3.73 -8.82 9.31
CA GLU A 57 -3.74 -7.40 9.62
C GLU A 57 -2.37 -6.80 9.36
N PHE A 58 -2.32 -5.54 8.98
CA PHE A 58 -1.12 -4.73 8.93
C PHE A 58 -1.45 -3.37 9.55
N CYS A 59 -0.85 -3.10 10.70
CA CYS A 59 -1.00 -1.83 11.40
C CYS A 59 0.15 -0.93 11.03
N GLY A 60 -0.17 0.11 10.26
CA GLY A 60 0.78 1.14 9.86
C GLY A 60 0.77 2.32 10.82
N ASN A 61 1.42 3.40 10.39
CA ASN A 61 1.52 4.66 11.12
C ASN A 61 0.26 5.53 10.98
N SER A 62 -0.39 5.48 9.82
CA SER A 62 -1.57 6.30 9.52
C SER A 62 -2.76 5.47 9.06
N PHE A 63 -2.52 4.22 8.67
CA PHE A 63 -3.57 3.33 8.21
C PHE A 63 -3.43 1.92 8.77
N ASP A 64 -4.59 1.30 9.01
CA ASP A 64 -4.70 -0.14 9.24
C ASP A 64 -5.26 -0.84 8.00
N LEU A 65 -4.69 -2.01 7.72
CA LEU A 65 -5.13 -2.89 6.65
C LEU A 65 -5.60 -4.22 7.22
N SER A 66 -6.85 -4.59 6.96
CA SER A 66 -7.37 -5.94 7.20
C SER A 66 -7.54 -6.66 5.87
N MET A 67 -7.06 -7.90 5.76
CA MET A 67 -6.99 -8.64 4.50
C MET A 67 -7.59 -10.04 4.62
N ASP A 68 -8.41 -10.40 3.62
CA ASP A 68 -8.89 -11.76 3.41
C ASP A 68 -8.40 -12.32 2.05
N LYS A 69 -8.87 -13.51 1.65
CA LYS A 69 -8.46 -14.16 0.38
C LYS A 69 -8.66 -13.30 -0.87
N ARG A 70 -9.59 -12.33 -0.85
CA ARG A 70 -10.10 -11.59 -2.01
C ARG A 70 -9.88 -10.10 -1.90
N GLN A 71 -9.98 -9.53 -0.71
CA GLN A 71 -10.09 -8.09 -0.48
C GLN A 71 -9.11 -7.63 0.61
N ALA A 72 -8.84 -6.33 0.58
CA ALA A 72 -8.15 -5.59 1.61
C ALA A 72 -9.01 -4.38 1.96
N THR A 73 -9.27 -4.19 3.25
CA THR A 73 -9.97 -3.03 3.79
C THR A 73 -8.92 -2.11 4.39
N ILE A 74 -8.88 -0.86 3.93
CA ILE A 74 -7.95 0.16 4.41
C ILE A 74 -8.73 1.16 5.26
N HIS A 75 -8.28 1.36 6.50
CA HIS A 75 -8.83 2.31 7.46
C HIS A 75 -7.80 3.40 7.74
N CYS A 76 -8.21 4.67 7.68
CA CYS A 76 -7.36 5.81 8.04
C CYS A 76 -7.55 6.15 9.52
N HIS A 77 -6.47 6.32 10.28
CA HIS A 77 -6.55 6.69 11.71
C HIS A 77 -6.98 8.14 11.92
N ALA A 78 -6.66 9.02 10.98
CA ALA A 78 -6.85 10.47 11.14
C ALA A 78 -8.31 10.92 11.01
N MET A 79 -9.19 10.04 10.54
CA MET A 79 -10.58 10.37 10.22
C MET A 79 -11.49 9.37 10.94
N GLU A 80 -11.96 9.77 12.12
CA GLU A 80 -12.74 8.93 13.06
C GLU A 80 -14.05 8.38 12.43
N ASP A 81 -14.58 9.07 11.41
CA ASP A 81 -15.80 8.70 10.65
C ASP A 81 -15.51 8.25 9.20
N ASP A 82 -14.27 7.90 8.85
CA ASP A 82 -13.96 7.55 7.45
C ASP A 82 -14.62 6.23 7.03
N THR A 83 -15.17 6.24 5.81
CA THR A 83 -15.70 5.00 5.23
C THR A 83 -14.53 4.14 4.77
N PRO A 84 -14.39 2.90 5.29
CA PRO A 84 -13.26 2.05 4.96
C PRO A 84 -13.17 1.82 3.45
N THR A 85 -11.98 1.99 2.89
CA THR A 85 -11.78 1.77 1.45
C THR A 85 -11.51 0.30 1.20
N ILE A 86 -12.42 -0.36 0.48
CA ILE A 86 -12.30 -1.78 0.14
C ILE A 86 -11.70 -1.93 -1.26
N LEU A 87 -10.55 -2.59 -1.34
CA LEU A 87 -9.87 -2.88 -2.60
C LEU A 87 -9.73 -4.38 -2.82
N LYS A 88 -9.62 -4.80 -4.09
CA LYS A 88 -9.24 -6.18 -4.39
C LYS A 88 -7.81 -6.41 -3.91
N LEU A 89 -7.56 -7.51 -3.19
CA LEU A 89 -6.23 -7.83 -2.64
C LEU A 89 -5.16 -7.92 -3.75
N LYS A 90 -5.54 -8.33 -4.96
CA LYS A 90 -4.65 -8.32 -6.14
C LYS A 90 -4.17 -6.92 -6.52
N THR A 91 -5.00 -5.89 -6.31
CA THR A 91 -4.69 -4.49 -6.60
C THR A 91 -3.66 -3.99 -5.59
N VAL A 92 -3.90 -4.21 -4.30
CA VAL A 92 -2.95 -3.86 -3.22
C VAL A 92 -1.62 -4.56 -3.44
N LYS A 93 -1.62 -5.88 -3.71
CA LYS A 93 -0.41 -6.64 -4.03
C LYS A 93 0.38 -6.03 -5.19
N LYS A 94 -0.30 -5.62 -6.26
CA LYS A 94 0.35 -5.03 -7.44
C LYS A 94 0.97 -3.68 -7.09
N ALA A 95 0.25 -2.84 -6.35
CA ALA A 95 0.74 -1.54 -5.91
C ALA A 95 1.98 -1.66 -5.02
N VAL A 96 1.92 -2.48 -3.96
CA VAL A 96 3.06 -2.69 -3.03
C VAL A 96 4.28 -3.28 -3.76
N LYS A 97 4.07 -4.21 -4.72
CA LYS A 97 5.17 -4.71 -5.56
C LYS A 97 5.80 -3.63 -6.43
N ASN A 98 4.98 -2.78 -7.03
CA ASN A 98 5.46 -1.69 -7.87
C ASN A 98 6.22 -0.66 -7.02
N TRP A 99 5.69 -0.34 -5.85
CA TRP A 99 6.33 0.53 -4.87
C TRP A 99 7.70 -0.01 -4.43
N LEU A 100 7.77 -1.26 -3.99
CA LEU A 100 9.03 -1.89 -3.59
C LEU A 100 10.09 -1.87 -4.71
N LYS A 101 9.68 -2.10 -5.96
CA LYS A 101 10.59 -1.97 -7.11
C LYS A 101 11.04 -0.54 -7.31
N PHE A 102 10.13 0.41 -7.14
CA PHE A 102 10.36 1.83 -7.34
C PHE A 102 11.35 2.40 -6.32
N ILE A 103 11.12 2.16 -5.01
CA ILE A 103 12.00 2.66 -3.95
C ILE A 103 13.39 2.03 -3.98
N ARG A 104 13.51 0.78 -4.46
CA ARG A 104 14.81 0.10 -4.66
C ARG A 104 15.53 0.49 -5.94
N SER A 105 14.86 1.14 -6.88
CA SER A 105 15.50 1.60 -8.11
C SER A 105 16.27 2.87 -7.81
N PRO A 106 17.58 2.93 -8.14
CA PRO A 106 18.33 4.17 -8.01
C PRO A 106 17.69 5.26 -8.88
N GLU A 107 17.74 6.51 -8.41
CA GLU A 107 17.46 7.64 -9.30
C GLU A 107 18.37 7.53 -10.51
N LYS A 108 17.79 7.51 -11.71
CA LYS A 108 18.59 7.68 -12.91
C LYS A 108 19.06 9.13 -12.90
N SER A 109 20.31 9.34 -12.50
CA SER A 109 21.05 10.60 -12.69
C SER A 109 21.11 10.97 -14.16
#